data_AF-A0A4P5W9J2-F1
#
_entry.id   AF-A0A4P5W9J2-F1
#
_cell.length_a   1.000
_cell.length_b   1.000
_cell.length_c   1.000
_cell.angle_alpha   90.00
_cell.angle_beta   90.00
_cell.angle_gamma   90.00
#
_symmetry.space_group_name_H-M   'P 1'
#
loop_
_entity.id
_entity.type
_entity.pdbx_description
1 polymer ?
#
loop_
_entity_poly.entity_id
_entity_poly.type
_entity_poly.pdbx_seq_one_letter_code
_entity_poly.pdbx_strand_id
1 'polypeptide(L)' 'MPEISQFLGIVIYMYFEEHNPPHFHVKYNEHNAVMDIQALNILAGSFTCKSTWFSC' A
#
# COMPACT_ATOMS: atom_id res chain seq x y z
N MET A 1 -14.65 -1.89 -3.16
CA MET A 1 -13.56 -1.06 -2.58
C MET A 1 -13.74 -0.99 -1.06
N PRO A 2 -13.46 -2.07 -0.31
CA PRO A 2 -13.34 -1.99 1.14
C PRO A 2 -12.03 -1.29 1.53
N GLU A 3 -12.15 -0.23 2.31
CA GLU A 3 -11.03 0.30 3.09
C GLU A 3 -10.76 -0.65 4.26
N ILE A 4 -9.53 -1.15 4.38
CA ILE A 4 -9.17 -2.11 5.43
C ILE A 4 -8.79 -1.37 6.71
N SER A 5 -7.98 -0.33 6.57
CA SER A 5 -7.43 0.41 7.71
C SER A 5 -6.94 1.79 7.28
N GLN A 6 -7.06 2.73 8.20
CA GLN A 6 -6.50 4.07 8.08
C GLN A 6 -5.78 4.43 9.38
N PHE A 7 -4.51 4.81 9.27
CA PHE A 7 -3.71 5.27 10.40
C PHE A 7 -2.63 6.24 9.93
N LEU A 8 -2.32 7.27 10.73
CA LEU A 8 -1.26 8.25 10.43
C LEU A 8 -1.39 8.92 9.04
N GLY A 9 -2.60 9.04 8.50
CA GLY A 9 -2.84 9.57 7.15
C GLY A 9 -2.52 8.60 6.01
N ILE A 10 -2.18 7.35 6.34
CA ILE A 10 -2.01 6.24 5.41
C ILE A 10 -3.36 5.53 5.29
N VAL A 11 -3.84 5.35 4.06
CA VAL A 11 -5.07 4.62 3.75
C VAL A 11 -4.69 3.33 3.05
N ILE A 12 -5.13 2.19 3.61
CA ILE A 12 -4.92 0.87 3.04
C ILE A 12 -6.25 0.35 2.50
N TYR A 13 -6.26 0.00 1.22
CA TYR A 13 -7.43 -0.53 0.53
C TYR A 13 -7.05 -1.76 -0.30
N MET A 14 -8.02 -2.67 -0.45
CA MET A 14 -7.86 -3.87 -1.26
C MET A 14 -9.09 -4.03 -2.15
N TYR A 15 -8.88 -4.30 -3.43
CA TYR A 15 -9.95 -4.68 -4.33
C TYR A 15 -10.05 -6.20 -4.36
N PHE A 16 -11.22 -6.72 -3.99
CA PHE A 16 -11.48 -8.17 -3.94
C PHE A 16 -11.43 -8.82 -5.34
N GLU A 17 -11.61 -8.03 -6.40
CA GLU A 17 -11.63 -8.49 -7.79
C GLU A 17 -10.30 -8.31 -8.52
N GLU A 18 -9.25 -7.81 -7.85
CA GLU A 18 -7.94 -7.61 -8.48
C GLU A 18 -7.12 -8.90 -8.55
N HIS A 19 -6.45 -9.07 -9.68
CA HIS A 19 -5.76 -10.29 -10.10
C HIS A 19 -4.46 -10.58 -9.34
N ASN A 20 -3.95 -11.80 -9.55
CA ASN A 20 -2.66 -12.27 -9.03
C ASN A 20 -1.48 -11.37 -9.48
N PRO A 21 -0.48 -11.16 -8.61
CA PRO A 21 -0.42 -11.66 -7.24
C PRO A 21 -1.31 -10.86 -6.28
N PRO A 22 -1.79 -11.47 -5.17
CA PRO A 22 -2.56 -10.76 -4.15
C PRO A 22 -1.80 -9.54 -3.62
N HIS A 23 -2.36 -8.35 -3.82
CA HIS A 23 -1.73 -7.09 -3.43
C HIS A 23 -2.71 -6.17 -2.71
N PHE A 24 -2.17 -5.22 -1.96
CA PHE A 24 -2.94 -4.14 -1.35
C PHE A 24 -2.38 -2.80 -1.80
N HIS A 25 -3.27 -1.82 -1.85
CA HIS A 25 -2.93 -0.46 -2.22
C HIS A 25 -2.77 0.38 -0.97
N VAL A 26 -1.75 1.23 -1.01
CA VAL A 26 -1.43 2.16 0.05
C VAL A 26 -1.43 3.56 -0.54
N LYS A 27 -2.18 4.45 0.09
CA LYS A 27 -2.22 5.86 -0.25
C LYS A 27 -1.75 6.69 0.94
N TYR A 28 -0.79 7.56 0.71
CA TYR A 28 -0.28 8.51 1.69
C TYR A 28 -0.10 9.87 1.04
N ASN A 29 -0.90 10.86 1.45
CA ASN A 29 -0.93 12.18 0.85
C ASN A 29 -1.13 12.10 -0.69
N GLU A 30 -0.15 12.54 -1.49
CA GLU A 30 -0.17 12.48 -2.96
C GLU A 30 0.47 11.19 -3.52
N HIS A 31 1.06 10.36 -2.66
CA HIS A 31 1.74 9.13 -3.04
C HIS A 31 0.79 7.94 -3.00
N ASN A 32 0.90 7.07 -3.99
CA ASN A 32 0.22 5.79 -4.05
C ASN A 32 1.26 4.70 -4.32
N ALA A 33 1.12 3.55 -3.67
CA ALA A 33 1.88 2.36 -4.00
C ALA A 33 1.03 1.10 -3.91
N VAL A 34 1.49 0.08 -4.60
CA VAL A 34 0.91 -1.25 -4.63
C VAL A 34 1.95 -2.19 -4.01
N MET A 35 1.54 -2.95 -2.99
CA MET A 35 2.41 -3.88 -2.30
C MET A 35 1.86 -5.30 -2.37
N ASP A 36 2.75 -6.25 -2.62
CA ASP A 36 2.46 -7.67 -2.56
C ASP A 36 2.14 -8.09 -1.12
N ILE A 37 1.06 -8.86 -0.91
CA ILE A 37 0.64 -9.29 0.43
C ILE A 37 1.61 -10.33 1.00
N GLN A 38 2.21 -11.17 0.16
CA GLN A 38 3.05 -12.29 0.60
C GLN A 38 4.49 -11.85 0.85
N ALA A 39 5.09 -11.18 -0.12
CA ALA A 39 6.48 -10.78 -0.10
C ALA A 39 6.69 -9.38 0.51
N LEU A 40 5.62 -8.60 0.71
CA LEU A 40 5.67 -7.20 1.17
C LEU A 40 6.58 -6.31 0.28
N ASN A 41 6.75 -6.72 -0.98
CA ASN A 41 7.50 -5.98 -1.97
C ASN A 41 6.62 -4.92 -2.63
N ILE A 42 7.21 -3.78 -2.96
CA ILE A 42 6.55 -2.76 -3.77
C ILE A 42 6.47 -3.26 -5.21
N LEU A 43 5.24 -3.48 -5.70
CA LEU A 43 4.97 -3.87 -7.07
C LEU A 43 4.90 -2.65 -8.00
N ALA A 44 4.35 -1.54 -7.50
CA ALA A 44 4.23 -0.29 -8.25
C ALA A 44 4.17 0.92 -7.32
N GLY A 45 4.58 2.07 -7.84
CA GLY A 45 4.64 3.32 -7.09
C GLY A 45 5.89 3.46 -6.24
N SER A 46 6.00 4.59 -5.54
CA SER A 46 7.11 4.86 -4.64
C SER A 46 6.64 5.75 -3.50
N PHE A 47 7.11 5.43 -2.29
CA PHE A 47 6.96 6.31 -1.13
C PHE A 47 8.27 7.03 -0.89
N THR A 48 8.20 8.35 -0.71
CA THR A 48 9.32 9.08 -0.14
C THR A 48 9.30 8.82 1.37
N CYS A 49 10.02 7.79 1.80
CA CYS A 49 10.16 7.46 3.21
C CYS A 49 10.91 8.59 3.93
N LYS A 50 10.17 9.56 4.46
CA LYS A 50 10.65 10.42 5.56
C LYS A 50 10.10 9.97 6.92
N SER A 51 9.19 9.00 6.94
CA SER A 51 8.65 8.42 8.16
C SER A 51 9.26 7.03 8.40
N THR A 52 10.08 6.95 9.43
CA THR A 52 10.88 5.85 10.00
C THR A 52 10.25 4.44 10.11
N TRP A 53 9.03 4.20 9.62
CA TRP A 53 8.25 2.98 9.89
C TRP A 53 8.26 1.92 8.79
N PHE A 54 8.61 2.30 7.56
CA PHE A 54 8.88 1.35 6.49
C PHE A 54 10.34 1.53 6.11
N SER A 55 11.21 0.74 6.72
CA SER A 55 12.65 0.83 6.45
C SER A 55 12.87 0.66 4.96
N CYS A 56 13.57 1.65 4.38
CA CYS A 56 14.31 1.49 3.15
C CYS A 56 15.28 0.32 3.26
#